data_AF-A0A8J7VWN8-F1
#
_entry.id   AF-A0A8J7VWN8-F1
#
_cell.length_a   1.000
_cell.length_b   1.000
_cell.length_c   1.000
_cell.angle_alpha   90.00
_cell.angle_beta   90.00
_cell.angle_gamma   90.00
#
_symmetry.space_group_name_H-M   'P 1'
#
loop_
_entity.id
_entity.type
_entity.pdbx_description
1 polymer ?
#
loop_
_entity_poly.entity_id
_entity_poly.type
_entity_poly.pdbx_seq_one_letter_code
_entity_poly.pdbx_strand_id
1 'polypeptide(L)'
;MPGSGREAGLALAQALRDEGDTVAALAVYQRLLTADPEDDAAYRGRALVLAEIGAATLAAGQARAWPQAFADHQREAIEGDAIAARVRWGATYPRRESARFEAMEDALAHADALAADAPRRTDWQATRLRVDRLVALNGLARHAEVVAGYRALHDDGVAVPA
;
A
#
# COMPACT_ATOMS: atom_id res chain seq x y z
N MET A 1 12.41 21.34 27.39
CA MET A 1 11.00 21.19 26.97
C MET A 1 10.95 20.67 25.53
N PRO A 2 11.14 19.35 25.29
CA PRO A 2 11.14 18.79 23.94
C PRO A 2 9.74 18.53 23.33
N GLY A 3 8.67 18.48 24.16
CA GLY A 3 7.31 18.15 23.70
C GLY A 3 6.63 19.20 22.81
N SER A 4 6.84 20.51 23.05
CA SER A 4 6.12 21.57 22.33
C SER A 4 6.53 21.70 20.87
N GLY A 5 7.80 21.50 20.54
CA GLY A 5 8.29 21.56 19.16
C GLY A 5 7.85 20.35 18.33
N ARG A 6 7.81 19.17 18.94
CA ARG A 6 7.36 17.93 18.30
C ARG A 6 5.87 17.99 17.96
N GLU A 7 5.03 18.37 18.93
CA GLU A 7 3.58 18.52 18.73
C GLU A 7 3.26 19.56 17.66
N ALA A 8 3.90 20.73 17.70
CA ALA A 8 3.74 21.76 16.69
C ALA A 8 4.16 21.27 15.29
N GLY A 9 5.25 20.50 15.19
CA GLY A 9 5.69 19.89 13.94
C GLY A 9 4.68 18.89 13.38
N LEU A 10 4.12 18.00 14.21
CA LEU A 10 3.09 17.07 13.76
C LEU A 10 1.83 17.79 13.28
N ALA A 11 1.37 18.80 14.03
CA ALA A 11 0.20 19.58 13.66
C ALA A 11 0.41 20.32 12.33
N LEU A 12 1.59 20.90 12.12
CA LEU A 12 1.95 21.55 10.86
C LEU A 12 1.97 20.55 9.69
N ALA A 13 2.59 19.38 9.87
CA ALA A 13 2.63 18.35 8.83
C ALA A 13 1.23 17.87 8.44
N GLN A 14 0.35 17.70 9.42
CA GLN A 14 -1.04 17.32 9.19
C GLN A 14 -1.80 18.42 8.43
N ALA A 15 -1.68 19.68 8.85
CA ALA A 15 -2.34 20.80 8.17
C ALA A 15 -1.90 20.92 6.70
N LEU A 16 -0.58 20.81 6.43
CA LEU A 16 -0.05 20.83 5.07
C LEU A 16 -0.60 19.70 4.22
N ARG A 17 -0.72 18.49 4.79
CA ARG A 17 -1.30 17.33 4.11
C ARG A 17 -2.79 17.55 3.81
N ASP A 18 -3.55 18.12 4.75
CA ASP A 18 -4.98 18.43 4.59
C ASP A 18 -5.21 19.53 3.52
N GLU A 19 -4.26 20.45 3.36
CA GLU A 19 -4.22 21.45 2.29
C GLU A 19 -3.77 20.88 0.93
N GLY A 20 -3.32 19.61 0.89
CA GLY A 20 -2.81 18.95 -0.31
C GLY A 20 -1.34 19.22 -0.63
N ASP A 21 -0.61 19.96 0.23
CA ASP A 21 0.84 20.15 0.12
C ASP A 21 1.60 18.96 0.74
N THR A 22 1.45 17.81 0.08
CA THR A 22 2.06 16.55 0.52
C THR A 22 3.59 16.60 0.51
N VAL A 23 4.20 17.44 -0.35
CA VAL A 23 5.66 17.59 -0.41
C VAL A 23 6.18 18.35 0.81
N ALA A 24 5.51 19.46 1.19
CA ALA A 24 5.88 20.18 2.41
C ALA A 24 5.61 19.33 3.67
N ALA A 25 4.50 18.61 3.73
CA ALA A 25 4.19 17.68 4.82
C ALA A 25 5.29 16.61 4.97
N LEU A 26 5.74 16.01 3.86
CA LEU A 26 6.83 15.03 3.85
C LEU A 26 8.11 15.62 4.44
N ALA A 27 8.47 16.84 4.06
CA ALA A 27 9.66 17.52 4.58
C ALA A 27 9.58 17.78 6.09
N VAL A 28 8.39 18.10 6.63
CA VAL A 28 8.21 18.27 8.08
C VAL A 28 8.40 16.94 8.80
N TYR A 29 7.77 15.85 8.34
CA TYR A 29 7.95 14.53 8.96
C TYR A 29 9.41 14.05 8.91
N GLN A 30 10.14 14.32 7.83
CA GLN A 30 11.56 14.01 7.74
C GLN A 30 12.40 14.78 8.78
N ARG A 31 12.09 16.07 9.02
CA ARG A 31 12.79 16.84 10.07
C ARG A 31 12.50 16.30 11.47
N LEU A 32 11.24 15.93 11.75
CA LEU A 32 10.87 15.30 13.01
C LEU A 32 11.65 14.00 13.23
N LEU A 33 11.71 13.13 12.20
CA LEU A 33 12.47 11.88 12.26
C LEU A 33 14.00 12.07 12.30
N THR A 34 14.50 13.22 11.85
CA THR A 34 15.93 13.56 12.00
C THR A 34 16.23 13.91 13.46
N ALA A 35 15.30 14.57 14.15
CA ALA A 35 15.44 14.93 15.55
C ALA A 35 15.17 13.75 16.49
N ASP A 36 14.19 12.91 16.15
CA ASP A 36 13.82 11.71 16.87
C ASP A 36 13.48 10.59 15.88
N PRO A 37 14.45 9.72 15.56
CA PRO A 37 14.23 8.58 14.66
C PRO A 37 13.20 7.58 15.17
N GLU A 38 12.90 7.61 16.48
CA GLU A 38 11.96 6.70 17.13
C GLU A 38 10.55 7.30 17.30
N ASP A 39 10.26 8.42 16.63
CA ASP A 39 8.92 9.01 16.66
C ASP A 39 7.92 8.22 15.79
N ASP A 40 7.15 7.34 16.44
CA ASP A 40 6.06 6.55 15.85
C ASP A 40 5.10 7.39 14.98
N ALA A 41 4.70 8.58 15.46
CA ALA A 41 3.71 9.39 14.79
C ALA A 41 4.29 10.07 13.55
N ALA A 42 5.53 10.55 13.62
CA ALA A 42 6.23 11.09 12.47
C ALA A 42 6.57 10.00 11.45
N TYR A 43 6.91 8.80 11.91
CA TYR A 43 7.19 7.64 11.07
C TYR A 43 5.94 7.21 10.29
N ARG A 44 4.82 7.06 11.00
CA ARG A 44 3.50 6.77 10.39
C ARG A 44 3.09 7.86 9.42
N GLY A 45 3.17 9.13 9.83
CA GLY A 45 2.80 10.28 8.98
C GLY A 45 3.58 10.31 7.67
N ARG A 46 4.90 10.08 7.73
CA ARG A 46 5.74 9.98 6.55
C ARG A 46 5.30 8.86 5.60
N ALA A 47 5.03 7.66 6.13
CA ALA A 47 4.61 6.53 5.31
C ALA A 47 3.25 6.76 4.64
N LEU A 48 2.30 7.40 5.34
CA LEU A 48 1.00 7.77 4.76
C LEU A 48 1.15 8.78 3.62
N VAL A 49 1.98 9.82 3.81
CA VAL A 49 2.26 10.80 2.74
C VAL A 49 2.95 10.13 1.54
N LEU A 50 3.88 9.20 1.77
CA LEU A 50 4.49 8.43 0.68
C LEU A 50 3.45 7.62 -0.11
N ALA A 51 2.47 7.02 0.56
CA ALA A 51 1.40 6.30 -0.13
C ALA A 51 0.56 7.25 -1.02
N GLU A 52 0.22 8.43 -0.50
CA GLU A 52 -0.58 9.45 -1.21
C GLU A 52 0.10 9.98 -2.47
N ILE A 53 1.41 10.22 -2.43
CA ILE A 53 2.17 10.69 -3.60
C ILE A 53 2.51 9.55 -4.58
N GLY A 54 1.97 8.35 -4.37
CA GLY A 54 2.17 7.20 -5.24
C GLY A 54 3.46 6.41 -5.01
N ALA A 55 4.24 6.74 -3.98
CA ALA A 55 5.44 6.01 -3.56
C ALA A 55 5.09 4.78 -2.69
N ALA A 56 4.06 4.04 -3.09
CA ALA A 56 3.44 2.96 -2.31
C ALA A 56 4.42 1.84 -1.92
N THR A 57 5.38 1.49 -2.77
CA THR A 57 6.41 0.49 -2.44
C THR A 57 7.31 0.94 -1.28
N LEU A 58 7.68 2.22 -1.24
CA LEU A 58 8.46 2.79 -0.13
C LEU A 58 7.63 2.86 1.15
N ALA A 59 6.37 3.30 1.05
CA ALA A 59 5.42 3.31 2.17
C ALA A 59 5.25 1.90 2.76
N ALA A 60 5.08 0.87 1.92
CA ALA A 60 4.95 -0.51 2.38
C ALA A 60 6.24 -1.05 3.00
N GLY A 61 7.40 -0.63 2.49
CA GLY A 61 8.70 -0.93 3.13
C GLY A 61 8.77 -0.37 4.54
N GLN A 62 8.31 0.87 4.75
CA GLN A 62 8.24 1.48 6.08
C GLN A 62 7.26 0.75 7.00
N ALA A 63 6.04 0.48 6.51
CA ALA A 63 5.02 -0.19 7.31
C ALA A 63 5.47 -1.58 7.78
N ARG A 64 6.22 -2.32 6.96
CA ARG A 64 6.82 -3.61 7.36
C ARG A 64 7.97 -3.48 8.35
N ALA A 65 8.78 -2.43 8.22
CA ALA A 65 9.92 -2.22 9.12
C ALA A 65 9.48 -1.81 10.53
N TRP A 66 8.32 -1.16 10.65
CA TRP A 66 7.77 -0.71 11.93
C TRP A 66 6.27 -0.96 12.02
N PRO A 67 5.82 -2.22 12.11
CA PRO A 67 4.40 -2.56 12.05
C PRO A 67 3.58 -1.98 13.22
N GLN A 68 4.18 -1.85 14.40
CA GLN A 68 3.50 -1.35 15.61
C GLN A 68 3.13 0.15 15.54
N ALA A 69 3.72 0.91 14.61
CA ALA A 69 3.37 2.32 14.40
C ALA A 69 2.02 2.48 13.68
N PHE A 70 1.46 1.42 13.09
CA PHE A 70 0.30 1.47 12.21
C PHE A 70 -0.89 0.67 12.76
N ALA A 71 -2.08 1.24 12.63
CA ALA A 71 -3.30 0.46 12.77
C ALA A 71 -3.44 -0.52 11.59
N ASP A 72 -4.14 -1.64 11.82
CA ASP A 72 -4.31 -2.71 10.82
C ASP A 72 -4.85 -2.19 9.49
N HIS A 73 -5.89 -1.35 9.52
CA HIS A 73 -6.47 -0.76 8.31
C HIS A 73 -5.48 0.10 7.50
N GLN A 74 -4.55 0.80 8.17
CA GLN A 74 -3.56 1.64 7.50
C GLN A 74 -2.49 0.77 6.83
N ARG A 75 -2.00 -0.23 7.56
CA ARG A 75 -1.00 -1.17 7.04
C ARG A 75 -1.55 -1.94 5.84
N GLU A 76 -2.76 -2.46 5.95
CA GLU A 76 -3.42 -3.20 4.87
C GLU A 76 -3.65 -2.32 3.63
N ALA A 77 -4.07 -1.06 3.81
CA ALA A 77 -4.24 -0.12 2.70
C ALA A 77 -2.92 0.18 1.98
N ILE A 78 -1.85 0.47 2.73
CA ILE A 78 -0.52 0.74 2.17
C ILE A 78 -0.01 -0.48 1.38
N GLU A 79 -0.20 -1.69 1.91
CA GLU A 79 0.22 -2.92 1.23
C GLU A 79 -0.61 -3.17 -0.04
N GLY A 80 -1.92 -2.96 0.00
CA GLY A 80 -2.80 -3.03 -1.18
C GLY A 80 -2.42 -2.00 -2.25
N ASP A 81 -2.06 -0.79 -1.85
CA ASP A 81 -1.58 0.25 -2.79
C ASP A 81 -0.24 -0.13 -3.43
N ALA A 82 0.62 -0.83 -2.69
CA ALA A 82 1.89 -1.31 -3.22
C ALA A 82 1.72 -2.47 -4.22
N ILE A 83 0.74 -3.36 -4.03
CA ILE A 83 0.38 -4.37 -5.04
C ILE A 83 -0.19 -3.68 -6.29
N ALA A 84 -1.18 -2.80 -6.10
CA ALA A 84 -1.82 -2.09 -7.21
C ALA A 84 -0.81 -1.24 -8.00
N ALA A 85 0.17 -0.62 -7.34
CA ALA A 85 1.27 0.07 -8.00
C ALA A 85 2.09 -0.90 -8.88
N ARG A 86 2.51 -2.06 -8.37
CA ARG A 86 3.26 -3.06 -9.17
C ARG A 86 2.49 -3.48 -10.42
N VAL A 87 1.19 -3.74 -10.27
CA VAL A 87 0.30 -4.05 -11.39
C VAL A 87 0.28 -2.90 -12.42
N ARG A 88 0.05 -1.66 -11.98
CA ARG A 88 -0.02 -0.51 -12.89
C ARG A 88 1.29 -0.26 -13.63
N TRP A 89 2.42 -0.23 -12.92
CA TRP A 89 3.74 0.02 -13.52
C TRP A 89 4.16 -1.13 -14.44
N GLY A 90 3.86 -2.37 -14.07
CA GLY A 90 4.09 -3.56 -14.88
C GLY A 90 3.31 -3.59 -16.19
N ALA A 91 2.08 -3.06 -16.18
CA ALA A 91 1.23 -2.99 -17.36
C ALA A 91 1.55 -1.79 -18.28
N THR A 92 1.94 -0.64 -17.71
CA THR A 92 1.99 0.64 -18.45
C THR A 92 3.35 0.95 -19.07
N TYR A 93 4.46 0.57 -18.43
CA TYR A 93 5.82 0.91 -18.90
C TYR A 93 6.75 -0.30 -19.01
N PRO A 94 6.38 -1.37 -19.75
CA PRO A 94 7.28 -2.50 -19.94
C PRO A 94 8.48 -2.08 -20.81
N ARG A 95 9.71 -2.25 -20.31
CA ARG A 95 10.94 -2.07 -21.13
C ARG A 95 11.01 -3.05 -22.30
N ARG A 96 10.30 -4.18 -22.20
CA ARG A 96 10.21 -5.30 -23.13
C ARG A 96 8.97 -6.11 -22.76
N GLU A 97 8.35 -6.80 -23.70
CA GLU A 97 7.08 -7.52 -23.46
C GLU A 97 7.18 -8.57 -22.33
N SER A 98 8.32 -9.23 -22.20
CA SER A 98 8.62 -10.12 -21.06
C SER A 98 8.62 -9.42 -19.70
N ALA A 99 8.95 -8.13 -19.63
CA ALA A 99 8.93 -7.37 -18.38
C ALA A 99 7.50 -7.12 -17.86
N ARG A 100 6.47 -7.19 -18.73
CA ARG A 100 5.08 -7.14 -18.30
C ARG A 100 4.74 -8.38 -17.48
N PHE A 101 5.12 -9.57 -17.95
CA PHE A 101 4.90 -10.83 -17.23
C PHE A 101 5.67 -10.86 -15.92
N GLU A 102 6.96 -10.49 -15.92
CA GLU A 102 7.78 -10.41 -14.70
C GLU A 102 7.12 -9.53 -13.61
N ALA A 103 6.54 -8.39 -14.00
CA ALA A 103 5.87 -7.50 -13.05
C ALA A 103 4.53 -8.07 -12.53
N MET A 104 3.78 -8.81 -13.36
CA MET A 104 2.56 -9.49 -12.91
C MET A 104 2.88 -10.69 -12.00
N GLU A 105 3.97 -11.42 -12.27
CA GLU A 105 4.48 -12.48 -11.40
C GLU A 105 4.88 -11.92 -10.03
N ASP A 106 5.62 -10.80 -10.00
CA ASP A 106 6.00 -10.14 -8.74
C ASP A 106 4.77 -9.66 -7.96
N ALA A 107 3.79 -9.07 -8.64
CA ALA A 107 2.55 -8.63 -8.00
C ALA A 107 1.74 -9.81 -7.43
N LEU A 108 1.63 -10.91 -8.18
CA LEU A 108 0.94 -12.12 -7.73
C LEU A 108 1.65 -12.75 -6.53
N ALA A 109 2.97 -12.88 -6.58
CA ALA A 109 3.77 -13.43 -5.48
C ALA A 109 3.60 -12.60 -4.19
N HIS A 110 3.60 -11.28 -4.30
CA HIS A 110 3.34 -10.41 -3.16
C HIS A 110 1.91 -10.55 -2.60
N ALA A 111 0.90 -10.66 -3.48
CA ALA A 111 -0.47 -10.86 -3.06
C ALA A 111 -0.66 -12.21 -2.35
N ASP A 112 -0.06 -13.28 -2.87
CA ASP A 112 -0.10 -14.63 -2.29
C ASP A 112 0.61 -14.67 -0.92
N ALA A 113 1.78 -14.04 -0.80
CA ALA A 113 2.48 -13.93 0.48
C ALA A 113 1.65 -13.20 1.54
N LEU A 114 1.01 -12.08 1.16
CA LEU A 114 0.15 -11.33 2.07
C LEU A 114 -1.09 -12.13 2.49
N ALA A 115 -1.67 -12.92 1.58
CA ALA A 115 -2.81 -13.79 1.90
C ALA A 115 -2.42 -14.93 2.86
N ALA A 116 -1.20 -15.44 2.77
CA ALA A 116 -0.70 -16.54 3.60
C ALA A 116 -0.23 -16.05 4.99
N ASP A 117 0.58 -14.99 5.02
CA ASP A 117 1.33 -14.61 6.23
C ASP A 117 0.59 -13.60 7.12
N ALA A 118 -0.32 -12.81 6.53
CA ALA A 118 -1.01 -11.72 7.22
C ALA A 118 -2.48 -11.60 6.79
N PRO A 119 -3.35 -12.56 7.22
CA PRO A 119 -4.77 -12.50 6.92
C PRO A 119 -5.37 -11.12 7.24
N ARG A 120 -6.07 -10.56 6.26
CA ARG A 120 -6.66 -9.22 6.35
C ARG A 120 -7.73 -9.19 7.43
N ARG A 121 -7.74 -8.12 8.21
CA ARG A 121 -8.68 -7.85 9.30
C ARG A 121 -9.80 -6.92 8.88
N THR A 122 -9.62 -6.16 7.80
CA THR A 122 -10.68 -5.35 7.22
C THR A 122 -11.28 -6.04 5.98
N ASP A 123 -12.61 -6.14 5.94
CA ASP A 123 -13.34 -6.84 4.87
C ASP A 123 -13.05 -6.25 3.48
N TRP A 124 -12.95 -4.92 3.40
CA TRP A 124 -12.59 -4.22 2.18
C TRP A 124 -11.20 -4.63 1.69
N GLN A 125 -10.19 -4.67 2.56
CA GLN A 125 -8.83 -5.03 2.14
C GLN A 125 -8.69 -6.52 1.86
N ALA A 126 -9.45 -7.38 2.55
CA ALA A 126 -9.57 -8.80 2.23
C ALA A 126 -10.10 -9.00 0.80
N THR A 127 -11.18 -8.29 0.47
CA THR A 127 -11.77 -8.30 -0.86
C THR A 127 -10.83 -7.74 -1.91
N ARG A 128 -10.24 -6.57 -1.64
CA ARG A 128 -9.30 -5.90 -2.55
C ARG A 128 -8.10 -6.79 -2.87
N LEU A 129 -7.51 -7.47 -1.88
CA LEU A 129 -6.38 -8.38 -2.11
C LEU A 129 -6.74 -9.51 -3.09
N ARG A 130 -7.96 -10.08 -2.97
CA ARG A 130 -8.46 -11.09 -3.90
C ARG A 130 -8.66 -10.53 -5.30
N VAL A 131 -9.17 -9.30 -5.43
CA VAL A 131 -9.33 -8.63 -6.73
C VAL A 131 -7.98 -8.31 -7.36
N ASP A 132 -7.04 -7.73 -6.61
CA ASP A 132 -5.69 -7.43 -7.11
C ASP A 132 -4.98 -8.70 -7.60
N ARG A 133 -5.19 -9.83 -6.92
CA ARG A 133 -4.73 -11.17 -7.35
C ARG A 133 -5.34 -11.59 -8.69
N LEU A 134 -6.65 -11.39 -8.90
CA LEU A 134 -7.32 -11.67 -10.19
C LEU A 134 -6.74 -10.82 -11.32
N VAL A 135 -6.45 -9.54 -11.05
CA VAL A 135 -5.84 -8.64 -12.05
C VAL A 135 -4.45 -9.14 -12.45
N ALA A 136 -3.62 -9.55 -11.48
CA ALA A 136 -2.30 -10.11 -11.76
C ALA A 136 -2.39 -11.43 -12.56
N LEU A 137 -3.28 -12.35 -12.17
CA LEU A 137 -3.52 -13.61 -12.89
C LEU A 137 -4.00 -13.37 -14.33
N ASN A 138 -4.87 -12.39 -14.54
CA ASN A 138 -5.34 -12.02 -15.87
C ASN A 138 -4.19 -11.44 -16.71
N GLY A 139 -3.33 -10.62 -16.11
CA GLY A 139 -2.12 -10.11 -16.75
C GLY A 139 -1.14 -11.22 -17.18
N LEU A 140 -1.17 -12.37 -16.50
CA LEU A 140 -0.40 -13.58 -16.83
C LEU A 140 -1.12 -14.55 -17.78
N ALA A 141 -2.30 -14.18 -18.30
CA ALA A 141 -3.16 -15.05 -19.10
C ALA A 141 -3.59 -16.36 -18.40
N ARG A 142 -3.58 -16.39 -17.06
CA ARG A 142 -4.00 -17.54 -16.24
C ARG A 142 -5.53 -17.57 -16.05
N HIS A 143 -6.27 -17.54 -17.15
CA HIS A 143 -7.73 -17.31 -17.15
C HIS A 143 -8.54 -18.35 -16.37
N ALA A 144 -8.11 -19.61 -16.33
CA ALA A 144 -8.79 -20.64 -15.54
C ALA A 144 -8.81 -20.28 -14.05
N GLU A 145 -7.72 -19.73 -13.53
CA GLU A 145 -7.60 -19.30 -12.13
C GLU A 145 -8.33 -17.99 -11.87
N VAL A 146 -8.39 -17.09 -12.86
CA VAL A 146 -9.23 -15.89 -12.80
C VAL A 146 -10.70 -16.28 -12.63
N VAL A 147 -11.20 -17.21 -13.45
CA VAL A 147 -12.58 -17.70 -13.37
C VAL A 147 -12.85 -18.38 -12.03
N ALA A 148 -11.93 -19.22 -11.56
CA ALA A 148 -12.08 -19.88 -10.26
C ALA A 148 -12.15 -18.88 -9.10
N GLY A 149 -11.26 -17.87 -9.08
CA GLY A 149 -11.25 -16.86 -8.02
C GLY A 149 -12.44 -15.90 -8.10
N TYR A 150 -12.92 -15.55 -9.31
CA TYR A 150 -14.15 -14.78 -9.49
C TYR A 150 -15.37 -15.52 -8.95
N ARG A 151 -15.50 -16.82 -9.25
CA ARG A 151 -16.58 -17.65 -8.70
C ARG A 151 -16.52 -17.71 -7.18
N ALA A 152 -15.34 -17.87 -6.59
CA ALA A 152 -15.18 -17.84 -5.15
C ALA A 152 -15.60 -16.49 -4.53
N LEU A 153 -15.30 -15.36 -5.17
CA LEU A 153 -15.78 -14.05 -4.71
C LEU A 153 -17.30 -13.95 -4.75
N HIS A 154 -17.91 -14.44 -5.84
CA HIS A 154 -19.35 -14.45 -6.02
C HIS A 154 -20.05 -15.37 -5.00
N ASP A 155 -19.51 -16.56 -4.75
CA ASP A 155 -20.03 -17.52 -3.78
C ASP A 155 -19.97 -16.96 -2.35
N ASP A 156 -18.98 -16.12 -2.05
CA ASP A 156 -18.85 -15.37 -0.79
C ASP A 156 -19.73 -14.10 -0.73
N GLY A 157 -20.56 -13.85 -1.75
CA GLY A 157 -21.48 -12.70 -1.79
C GLY A 157 -20.82 -11.36 -2.08
N VAL A 158 -19.57 -11.33 -2.57
CA VAL A 158 -18.88 -10.10 -2.95
C VAL A 158 -19.39 -9.61 -4.30
N ALA A 159 -19.91 -8.39 -4.34
CA ALA A 159 -20.28 -7.72 -5.59
C ALA A 159 -19.03 -7.30 -6.36
N VAL A 160 -18.66 -8.09 -7.38
CA VAL A 160 -17.61 -7.73 -8.34
C VAL A 160 -18.28 -7.08 -9.55
N PRO A 161 -17.91 -5.84 -9.95
CA PRO A 161 -18.44 -5.20 -11.16
C PRO A 161 -18.21 -6.08 -12.40
N ALA A 162 -19.24 -6.16 -13.25
CA ALA A 162 -19.20 -6.89 -14.53
C ALA A 162 -18.36 -6.17 -15.59
#